data_AF-L0GRC9-F1
#
_entry.id   AF-L0GRC9-F1
#
_cell.length_a   1.000
_cell.length_b   1.000
_cell.length_c   1.000
_cell.angle_alpha   90.00
_cell.angle_beta   90.00
_cell.angle_gamma   90.00
#
_symmetry.space_group_name_H-M   'P 1'
#
loop_
_entity.id
_entity.type
_entity.pdbx_description
1 polymer ?
#
loop_
_entity_poly.entity_id
_entity_poly.type
_entity_poly.pdbx_seq_one_letter_code
_entity_poly.pdbx_strand_id
1 'polypeptide(L)'
;MSDRNRWRTALRAGALAGVLVLAGCSGSTEDVRITLCKDMVLARLNPPSVQWTAVTTAPGDDLAVGLRFAVGGRDGRATCRYRYDAVDDTALTLADPLSAYSTSPYRMTLDGRAITNPQLAETIKQAMLKQGRAFLDRASEGIGRAADEIRSQLEGGR
;
A
#
# COMPACT_ATOMS: atom_id res chain seq x y z
N MET A 1 -7.45 12.38 74.67
CA MET A 1 -7.08 11.01 75.12
C MET A 1 -8.02 10.07 74.38
N SER A 2 -7.63 9.20 73.46
CA SER A 2 -6.47 8.31 73.50
C SER A 2 -5.85 8.08 72.11
N ASP A 3 -4.60 7.66 72.16
CA ASP A 3 -3.55 7.66 71.15
C ASP A 3 -3.42 6.29 70.45
N ARG A 4 -2.82 6.31 69.25
CA ARG A 4 -1.90 5.30 68.66
C ARG A 4 -2.29 3.81 68.59
N ASN A 5 -2.33 3.24 67.39
CA ASN A 5 -1.25 2.38 66.82
C ASN A 5 -1.73 1.66 65.53
N ARG A 6 -1.07 1.88 64.38
CA ARG A 6 0.03 1.05 63.84
C ARG A 6 -0.35 -0.41 63.60
N TRP A 7 -0.52 -0.81 62.33
CA TRP A 7 0.49 -1.58 61.58
C TRP A 7 -0.07 -2.32 60.35
N ARG A 8 0.74 -2.27 59.27
CA ARG A 8 0.97 -3.30 58.23
C ARG A 8 -0.08 -3.43 57.11
N THR A 9 0.18 -2.84 55.94
CA THR A 9 0.82 -3.48 54.75
C THR A 9 0.15 -4.77 54.28
N ALA A 10 -0.45 -4.76 53.10
CA ALA A 10 -0.03 -5.62 51.99
C ALA A 10 -0.79 -5.27 50.70
N LEU A 11 -0.01 -5.25 49.61
CA LEU A 11 -0.42 -5.08 48.23
C LEU A 11 -1.52 -6.06 47.81
N ARG A 12 -2.39 -5.63 46.89
CA ARG A 12 -2.85 -6.51 45.80
C ARG A 12 -2.80 -5.77 44.47
N ALA A 13 -1.84 -6.19 43.66
CA ALA A 13 -1.72 -5.91 42.25
C ALA A 13 -2.99 -6.37 41.52
N GLY A 14 -3.68 -5.44 40.88
CA GLY A 14 -4.72 -5.72 39.90
C GLY A 14 -4.11 -5.60 38.51
N ALA A 15 -3.90 -6.73 37.85
CA ALA A 15 -3.43 -6.83 36.48
C ALA A 15 -4.41 -6.12 35.53
N LEU A 16 -3.95 -5.07 34.84
CA LEU A 16 -4.63 -4.56 33.65
C LEU A 16 -4.03 -5.28 32.43
N ALA A 17 -4.86 -6.16 31.90
CA ALA A 17 -4.64 -7.00 30.74
C ALA A 17 -4.42 -6.17 29.47
N GLY A 18 -3.72 -6.80 28.52
CA GLY A 18 -3.17 -6.22 27.32
C GLY A 18 -4.17 -5.50 26.41
N VAL A 19 -3.70 -4.39 25.86
CA VAL A 19 -4.04 -3.97 24.51
C VAL A 19 -2.74 -4.01 23.70
N LEU A 20 -2.45 -5.17 23.13
CA LEU A 20 -1.52 -5.28 22.01
C LEU A 20 -2.18 -4.56 20.83
N VAL A 21 -1.87 -3.28 20.64
CA VAL A 21 -2.23 -2.58 19.41
C VAL A 21 -1.39 -3.19 18.30
N LEU A 22 -1.97 -4.13 17.56
CA LEU A 22 -1.48 -4.59 16.27
C LEU A 22 -1.64 -3.45 15.24
N ALA A 23 -0.92 -2.35 15.42
CA ALA A 23 -0.71 -1.36 14.39
C ALA A 23 0.39 -1.88 13.47
N GLY A 24 0.00 -2.67 12.47
CA GLY A 24 0.99 -3.30 11.59
C GLY A 24 0.48 -4.00 10.33
N CYS A 25 -0.80 -3.86 9.93
CA CYS A 25 -1.25 -4.22 8.59
C CYS A 25 -1.51 -2.95 7.78
N SER A 26 -0.48 -2.11 7.63
CA SER A 26 -0.48 -1.01 6.67
C SER A 26 -0.14 -1.58 5.29
N GLY A 27 -1.14 -2.17 4.64
CA GLY A 27 -1.10 -2.50 3.23
C GLY A 27 -2.53 -2.44 2.73
N SER A 28 -2.85 -1.47 1.88
CA SER A 28 -4.13 -1.40 1.18
C SER A 28 -4.52 -2.80 0.69
N THR A 29 -5.73 -3.26 0.98
CA THR A 29 -6.29 -4.53 0.45
C THR A 29 -6.54 -4.47 -1.07
N GLU A 30 -6.21 -3.35 -1.70
CA GLU A 30 -6.29 -3.16 -3.14
C GLU A 30 -5.23 -3.98 -3.87
N ASP A 31 -5.66 -4.77 -4.85
CA ASP A 31 -4.78 -5.57 -5.70
C ASP A 31 -3.66 -4.69 -6.32
N VAL A 32 -2.45 -5.24 -6.37
CA VAL A 32 -1.26 -4.54 -6.88
C VAL A 32 -1.43 -4.05 -8.32
N ARG A 33 -2.21 -4.76 -9.14
CA ARG A 33 -2.51 -4.39 -10.54
C ARG A 33 -3.40 -3.17 -10.58
N ILE A 34 -4.39 -3.08 -9.69
CA ILE A 34 -5.26 -1.89 -9.57
C ILE A 34 -4.43 -0.69 -9.13
N THR A 35 -3.61 -0.87 -8.09
CA THR A 35 -2.73 0.19 -7.56
C THR A 35 -1.78 0.70 -8.65
N LEU A 36 -1.12 -0.20 -9.38
CA LEU A 36 -0.21 0.16 -10.46
C LEU A 36 -0.93 0.90 -11.59
N CYS A 37 -2.13 0.47 -11.98
CA CYS A 37 -2.90 1.16 -13.02
C CYS A 37 -3.24 2.60 -12.62
N LYS A 38 -3.60 2.84 -11.35
CA LYS A 38 -3.82 4.20 -10.81
C LYS A 38 -2.55 5.03 -10.84
N ASP A 39 -1.43 4.46 -10.40
CA ASP A 39 -0.13 5.16 -10.41
C ASP A 39 0.29 5.56 -11.82
N MET A 40 0.04 4.72 -12.84
CA MET A 40 0.32 5.07 -14.23
C MET A 40 -0.53 6.24 -14.74
N VAL A 41 -1.81 6.31 -14.36
CA VAL A 41 -2.67 7.47 -14.67
C VAL A 41 -2.13 8.74 -14.01
N LEU A 42 -1.78 8.66 -12.72
CA LEU A 42 -1.19 9.77 -11.98
C LEU A 42 0.11 10.25 -12.60
N ALA A 43 1.00 9.33 -12.98
CA ALA A 43 2.27 9.65 -13.64
C ALA A 43 2.05 10.33 -14.99
N ARG A 44 1.03 9.90 -15.76
CA ARG A 44 0.78 10.43 -17.11
C ARG A 44 0.13 11.82 -17.10
N LEU A 45 -0.80 12.05 -16.17
CA LEU A 45 -1.59 13.27 -16.08
C LEU A 45 -0.97 14.31 -15.15
N ASN A 46 -0.13 13.88 -14.20
CA ASN A 46 0.42 14.69 -13.11
C ASN A 46 -0.60 15.66 -12.48
N PRO A 47 -1.78 15.18 -12.06
CA PRO A 47 -2.84 16.06 -11.58
C PRO A 47 -2.56 16.52 -10.14
N PRO A 48 -3.02 17.71 -9.73
CA PRO A 48 -2.93 18.15 -8.33
C PRO A 48 -3.78 17.27 -7.40
N SER A 49 -4.90 16.73 -7.90
CA SER A 49 -5.74 15.76 -7.22
C SER A 49 -6.53 14.92 -8.23
N VAL A 50 -6.90 13.70 -7.83
CA VAL A 50 -7.74 12.80 -8.62
C VAL A 50 -8.83 12.22 -7.72
N GLN A 51 -10.05 12.14 -8.24
CA GLN A 51 -11.14 11.43 -7.58
C GLN A 51 -11.43 10.15 -8.36
N TRP A 52 -11.19 8.99 -7.75
CA TRP A 52 -11.55 7.70 -8.35
C TRP A 52 -13.04 7.44 -8.17
N THR A 53 -13.77 7.29 -9.27
CA THR A 53 -15.24 7.14 -9.26
C THR A 53 -15.69 5.71 -9.51
N ALA A 54 -14.87 4.89 -10.19
CA ALA A 54 -15.09 3.45 -10.31
C ALA A 54 -13.81 2.68 -10.61
N VAL A 55 -13.76 1.43 -10.14
CA VAL A 55 -12.75 0.43 -10.49
C VAL A 55 -13.47 -0.84 -10.93
N THR A 56 -13.01 -1.46 -12.01
CA THR A 56 -13.55 -2.70 -12.55
C THR A 56 -12.42 -3.64 -12.94
N THR A 57 -12.62 -4.93 -12.73
CA THR A 57 -11.72 -6.00 -13.19
C THR A 57 -12.51 -6.94 -14.08
N ALA A 58 -11.97 -7.24 -15.25
CA ALA A 58 -12.55 -8.18 -16.20
C ALA A 58 -11.48 -9.22 -16.57
N PRO A 59 -11.46 -10.40 -15.93
CA PRO A 59 -10.58 -11.50 -16.30
C PRO A 59 -11.02 -12.13 -17.64
N GLY A 60 -10.05 -12.72 -18.36
CA GLY A 60 -10.20 -13.33 -19.68
C GLY A 60 -8.84 -13.81 -20.19
N ASP A 61 -8.60 -13.77 -21.51
CA ASP A 61 -7.27 -14.06 -22.09
C ASP A 61 -6.18 -13.11 -21.56
N ASP A 62 -6.59 -11.89 -21.20
CA ASP A 62 -5.86 -10.96 -20.36
C ASP A 62 -6.77 -10.44 -19.24
N LEU A 63 -6.17 -9.92 -18.17
CA LEU A 63 -6.91 -9.17 -17.17
C LEU A 63 -7.00 -7.72 -17.61
N ALA A 64 -8.21 -7.20 -17.76
CA ALA A 64 -8.46 -5.77 -17.94
C ALA A 64 -8.84 -5.12 -16.60
N VAL A 65 -8.03 -4.16 -16.16
CA VAL A 65 -8.35 -3.25 -15.06
C VAL A 65 -8.85 -1.94 -15.63
N GLY A 66 -10.13 -1.64 -15.44
CA GLY A 66 -10.78 -0.41 -15.88
C GLY A 66 -10.94 0.60 -14.74
N LEU A 67 -10.53 1.85 -14.97
CA LEU A 67 -10.65 2.96 -14.02
C LEU A 67 -11.55 4.06 -14.60
N ARG A 68 -12.42 4.62 -13.76
CA ARG A 68 -13.10 5.90 -14.00
C ARG A 68 -12.68 6.89 -12.93
N PHE A 69 -12.43 8.12 -13.32
CA PHE A 69 -11.96 9.16 -12.40
C PHE A 69 -12.37 10.55 -12.86
N ALA A 70 -12.27 11.53 -11.96
CA ALA A 70 -12.38 12.94 -12.27
C ALA A 70 -11.09 13.70 -11.90
N VAL A 71 -10.65 14.59 -12.79
CA VAL A 71 -9.48 15.46 -12.60
C VAL A 71 -9.87 16.88 -13.03
N GLY A 72 -9.80 17.84 -12.09
CA GLY A 72 -10.14 19.23 -12.36
C GLY A 72 -11.56 19.41 -12.90
N GLY A 73 -12.52 18.64 -12.38
CA GLY A 73 -13.92 18.67 -12.81
C GLY A 73 -14.23 17.98 -14.16
N ARG A 74 -13.25 17.28 -14.76
CA ARG A 74 -13.43 16.52 -16.00
C ARG A 74 -13.33 15.03 -15.73
N ASP A 75 -14.27 14.27 -16.29
CA ASP A 75 -14.23 12.82 -16.25
C ASP A 75 -13.14 12.26 -17.17
N GLY A 76 -12.50 11.19 -16.72
CA GLY A 76 -11.50 10.44 -17.46
C GLY A 76 -11.66 8.94 -17.25
N ARG A 77 -11.07 8.17 -18.16
CA ARG A 77 -11.09 6.71 -18.14
C ARG A 77 -9.73 6.15 -18.48
N ALA A 78 -9.32 5.11 -17.77
CA ALA A 78 -8.14 4.33 -18.13
C ALA A 78 -8.46 2.83 -18.19
N THR A 79 -7.67 2.09 -18.95
CA THR A 79 -7.69 0.63 -18.93
C THR A 79 -6.26 0.11 -19.04
N CYS A 80 -5.86 -0.72 -18.07
CA CYS A 80 -4.58 -1.42 -18.07
C CYS A 80 -4.82 -2.90 -18.31
N ARG A 81 -4.03 -3.53 -19.18
CA ARG A 81 -4.14 -4.96 -19.52
C ARG A 81 -2.90 -5.72 -19.05
N TYR A 82 -3.13 -6.84 -18.37
CA TYR A 82 -2.11 -7.69 -17.77
C TYR A 82 -2.17 -9.07 -18.42
N ARG A 83 -1.01 -9.60 -18.82
CA ARG A 83 -0.96 -10.93 -19.45
C ARG A 83 -1.36 -12.00 -18.45
N TYR A 84 -2.00 -13.06 -18.92
CA TYR A 84 -2.06 -14.29 -18.16
C TYR A 84 -0.63 -14.84 -18.00
N ASP A 85 -0.26 -15.23 -16.78
CA ASP A 85 1.11 -15.62 -16.38
C ASP A 85 1.11 -16.72 -15.31
N ALA A 86 0.01 -17.45 -15.15
CA ALA A 86 -0.02 -18.60 -14.26
C ALA A 86 0.81 -19.73 -14.87
N VAL A 87 1.79 -20.21 -14.10
CA VAL A 87 2.63 -21.35 -14.50
C VAL A 87 1.95 -22.69 -14.17
N ASP A 88 1.07 -22.71 -13.16
CA ASP A 88 0.28 -23.88 -12.74
C ASP A 88 -1.10 -23.45 -12.20
N ASP A 89 -2.16 -24.19 -12.55
CA ASP A 89 -3.51 -24.07 -11.97
C ASP A 89 -3.51 -24.60 -10.52
N THR A 90 -2.95 -23.82 -9.60
CA THR A 90 -2.85 -24.19 -8.18
C THR A 90 -4.07 -23.71 -7.39
N ALA A 91 -4.24 -24.24 -6.17
CA ALA A 91 -5.27 -23.80 -5.23
C ALA A 91 -5.26 -22.28 -4.93
N LEU A 92 -4.15 -21.58 -5.23
CA LEU A 92 -4.02 -20.14 -5.09
C LEU A 92 -4.91 -19.37 -6.08
N THR A 93 -5.04 -19.84 -7.32
CA THR A 93 -5.87 -19.21 -8.36
C THR A 93 -7.37 -19.35 -8.07
N LEU A 94 -7.75 -20.40 -7.35
CA LEU A 94 -9.13 -20.60 -6.88
C LEU A 94 -9.50 -19.62 -5.75
N ALA A 95 -8.53 -19.22 -4.93
CA ALA A 95 -8.73 -18.28 -3.82
C ALA A 95 -8.57 -16.80 -4.24
N ASP A 96 -7.61 -16.53 -5.13
CA ASP A 96 -7.36 -15.21 -5.72
C ASP A 96 -7.25 -15.33 -7.25
N PRO A 97 -8.37 -15.13 -7.99
CA PRO A 97 -8.37 -15.25 -9.45
C PRO A 97 -7.46 -14.24 -10.16
N LEU A 98 -7.10 -13.11 -9.52
CA LEU A 98 -6.22 -12.12 -10.13
C LEU A 98 -4.76 -12.57 -10.11
N SER A 99 -4.39 -13.47 -9.20
CA SER A 99 -3.03 -14.01 -9.07
C SER A 99 -2.51 -14.69 -10.35
N ALA A 100 -3.41 -15.19 -11.21
CA ALA A 100 -3.06 -15.82 -12.48
C ALA A 100 -2.51 -14.85 -13.55
N TYR A 101 -2.56 -13.55 -13.31
CA TYR A 101 -2.11 -12.55 -14.27
C TYR A 101 -0.81 -11.88 -13.82
N SER A 102 0.00 -11.41 -14.76
CA SER A 102 1.20 -10.62 -14.46
C SER A 102 0.87 -9.41 -13.60
N THR A 103 1.81 -8.96 -12.78
CA THR A 103 1.69 -7.74 -11.98
C THR A 103 2.02 -6.49 -12.79
N SER A 104 2.63 -6.63 -13.97
CA SER A 104 2.98 -5.52 -14.87
C SER A 104 2.06 -5.50 -16.11
N PRO A 105 1.51 -4.33 -16.49
CA PRO A 105 0.64 -4.24 -17.65
C PRO A 105 1.47 -4.19 -18.94
N TYR A 106 1.01 -4.88 -19.96
CA TYR A 106 1.64 -4.87 -21.30
C TYR A 106 0.98 -3.86 -22.26
N ARG A 107 -0.18 -3.30 -21.87
CA ARG A 107 -0.91 -2.29 -22.65
C ARG A 107 -1.70 -1.40 -21.70
N MET A 108 -1.75 -0.10 -22.01
CA MET A 108 -2.61 0.87 -21.34
C MET A 108 -3.31 1.77 -22.37
N THR A 109 -4.57 2.10 -22.11
CA THR A 109 -5.31 3.17 -22.79
C THR A 109 -5.73 4.23 -21.79
N LEU A 110 -5.65 5.50 -22.17
CA LEU A 110 -6.11 6.66 -21.40
C LEU A 110 -7.02 7.51 -22.29
N ASP A 111 -8.26 7.71 -21.88
CA ASP A 111 -9.30 8.43 -22.63
C ASP A 111 -9.42 7.94 -24.08
N GLY A 112 -9.36 6.62 -24.26
CA GLY A 112 -9.44 5.95 -25.56
C GLY A 112 -8.15 5.94 -26.39
N ARG A 113 -7.08 6.60 -25.93
CA ARG A 113 -5.79 6.63 -26.63
C ARG A 113 -4.84 5.59 -26.05
N ALA A 114 -4.28 4.73 -26.89
CA ALA A 114 -3.25 3.80 -26.49
C ALA A 114 -1.96 4.54 -26.10
N ILE A 115 -1.36 4.17 -24.97
CA ILE A 115 -0.02 4.62 -24.59
C ILE A 115 0.99 3.73 -25.32
N THR A 116 1.89 4.34 -26.09
CA THR A 116 2.86 3.61 -26.93
C THR A 116 3.95 2.92 -26.09
N ASN A 117 4.55 1.84 -26.58
CA ASN A 117 5.55 1.04 -25.85
C ASN A 117 6.73 1.83 -25.22
N PRO A 118 7.32 2.85 -25.87
CA PRO A 118 8.36 3.68 -25.23
C PRO A 118 7.83 4.53 -24.08
N GLN A 119 6.61 5.07 -24.24
CA GLN A 119 5.93 5.83 -23.20
C GLN A 119 5.46 4.92 -22.07
N LEU A 120 5.09 3.67 -22.38
CA LEU A 120 4.71 2.65 -21.40
C LEU A 120 5.91 2.22 -20.55
N ALA A 121 7.06 1.93 -21.18
CA ALA A 121 8.29 1.58 -20.48
C ALA A 121 8.77 2.69 -19.53
N GLU A 122 8.71 3.95 -19.98
CA GLU A 122 9.06 5.09 -19.11
C GLU A 122 8.03 5.26 -17.98
N THR A 123 6.73 5.07 -18.23
CA THR A 123 5.69 5.14 -17.19
C THR A 123 5.87 4.04 -16.14
N ILE A 124 6.17 2.80 -16.57
CA ILE A 124 6.47 1.68 -15.68
C ILE A 124 7.71 1.99 -14.84
N LYS A 125 8.78 2.50 -15.47
CA LYS A 125 10.02 2.89 -14.78
C LYS A 125 9.76 3.97 -13.72
N GLN A 126 8.96 4.99 -14.02
CA GLN A 126 8.61 6.04 -13.07
C GLN A 126 7.76 5.50 -11.90
N ALA A 127 6.80 4.61 -12.17
CA ALA A 127 6.00 3.96 -11.13
C ALA A 127 6.86 3.09 -10.19
N MET A 128 7.76 2.29 -10.76
CA MET A 128 8.70 1.46 -9.99
C MET A 128 9.67 2.31 -9.16
N LEU A 129 10.18 3.42 -9.70
CA LEU A 129 11.04 4.34 -8.95
C LEU A 129 10.31 4.99 -7.77
N LYS A 130 9.03 5.32 -7.92
CA LYS A 130 8.20 5.86 -6.82
C LYS A 130 7.96 4.81 -5.73
N GLN A 131 7.66 3.57 -6.11
CA GLN A 131 7.57 2.46 -5.16
C GLN A 131 8.91 2.19 -4.45
N GLY A 132 10.03 2.25 -5.17
CA GLY A 132 11.37 2.08 -4.60
C GLY A 132 11.76 3.20 -3.62
N ARG A 133 11.49 4.46 -3.95
CA ARG A 133 11.74 5.60 -3.04
C ARG A 133 10.88 5.52 -1.79
N ALA A 134 9.60 5.22 -1.91
CA ALA A 134 8.71 5.06 -0.77
C ALA A 134 9.16 3.92 0.18
N PHE A 135 9.86 2.90 -0.34
CA PHE A 135 10.47 1.85 0.47
C PHE A 135 11.75 2.34 1.17
N LEU A 136 12.62 3.07 0.45
CA LEU A 136 13.85 3.64 1.01
C LEU A 136 13.57 4.68 2.11
N ASP A 137 12.59 5.56 1.90
CA ASP A 137 12.20 6.58 2.88
C ASP A 137 11.72 5.92 4.19
N ARG A 138 10.92 4.85 4.09
CA ARG A 138 10.47 4.05 5.24
C ARG A 138 11.63 3.35 5.97
N ALA A 139 12.64 2.87 5.24
CA ALA A 139 13.83 2.27 5.83
C ALA A 139 14.68 3.31 6.58
N SER A 140 14.87 4.49 5.99
CA SER A 140 15.59 5.60 6.62
C SER A 140 14.89 6.11 7.88
N GLU A 141 13.56 6.24 7.87
CA GLU A 141 12.78 6.57 9.07
C GLU A 141 12.89 5.51 10.17
N GLY A 142 12.91 4.23 9.80
CA GLY A 142 13.09 3.12 10.75
C GLY A 142 14.46 3.14 11.44
N ILE A 143 15.52 3.44 10.67
CA ILE A 143 16.89 3.56 11.19
C ILE A 143 17.04 4.79 12.10
N GLY A 144 16.41 5.92 11.74
CA GLY A 144 16.41 7.14 12.56
C GLY A 144 15.78 6.92 13.95
N ARG A 145 14.63 6.24 14.01
CA ARG A 145 13.95 5.92 15.28
C ARG A 145 14.78 4.99 16.17
N ALA A 146 15.44 3.98 15.59
CA ALA A 146 16.31 3.08 16.34
C ALA A 146 17.55 3.80 16.91
N ALA A 147 18.12 4.75 16.16
CA ALA A 147 19.26 5.55 16.63
C ALA A 147 18.90 6.50 17.77
N ASP A 148 17.72 7.13 17.72
CA ASP A 148 17.25 8.04 18.77
C ASP A 148 16.81 7.28 20.03
N GLU A 149 16.27 6.06 19.89
CA GLU A 149 15.94 5.19 21.03
C GLU A 149 17.21 4.74 21.78
N ILE A 150 18.27 4.33 21.06
CA ILE A 150 19.57 3.99 21.67
C ILE A 150 20.18 5.20 22.39
N ARG A 151 20.08 6.40 21.80
CA ARG A 151 20.58 7.64 22.42
C ARG A 151 19.84 7.94 23.73
N SER A 152 18.51 7.80 23.74
CA SER A 152 17.70 8.05 24.93
C SER A 152 17.99 7.08 26.09
N GLN A 153 18.34 5.82 25.78
CA GLN A 153 18.76 4.83 26.79
C GLN A 153 20.15 5.11 27.36
N LEU A 154 21.06 5.68 26.55
CA LEU A 154 22.40 6.06 27.00
C LEU A 154 22.39 7.35 27.84
N GLU A 155 21.45 8.27 27.59
CA GLU A 155 21.31 9.53 28.33
C GLU A 155 20.44 9.40 29.59
N GLY A 156 19.50 8.46 29.64
CA GLY A 156 18.67 8.18 30.82
C GLY A 156 19.33 7.31 31.91
N GLY A 157 20.57 6.89 31.71
CA GLY A 157 21.32 5.98 32.59
C GLY A 157 22.31 6.65 33.55
N ARG A 158 22.02 7.86 34.04
CA ARG A 158 22.76 8.51 35.13
C ARG A 158 21.86 8.94 36.27
#